data_AF-A0A0G1AA57-F1
#
_entry.id   AF-A0A0G1AA57-F1
#
_cell.length_a   1.000
_cell.length_b   1.000
_cell.length_c   1.000
_cell.angle_alpha   90.00
_cell.angle_beta   90.00
_cell.angle_gamma   90.00
#
_symmetry.space_group_name_H-M   'P 1'
#
loop_
_entity.id
_entity.type
_entity.pdbx_description
1 polymer ?
#
loop_
_entity_poly.entity_id
_entity_poly.type
_entity_poly.pdbx_seq_one_letter_code
_entity_poly.pdbx_strand_id
1 'polypeptide(L)'
;MKKGLPAKFLFIPGGIIFLIIVWTISPQFLPNEAEYKKDQAYLAEVMNGKLPETPSPEVKLPVKGYIIAGGAGTCMVDAAAGIANFYEPDIDFDTFIFYANPTLIMAKRDKNERYGPGLSIMRAFKNFGYIPFRGATTPIHPPQNIVADFEPQNLIYFKDVKEELLFAKKLLSAGIVPIVGLQHDPFEDIEGGVFSSLVGYNKDGVWLNISPQSERYAPGKKYYC
;
A
#
# COMPACT_ATOMS: atom_id res chain seq x y z
N MET A 1 64.02 -13.04 -1.75
CA MET A 1 62.62 -12.65 -1.46
C MET A 1 61.71 -13.31 -2.50
N LYS A 2 60.78 -14.18 -2.10
CA LYS A 2 59.82 -14.81 -3.03
C LYS A 2 58.81 -13.74 -3.45
N LYS A 3 58.73 -13.42 -4.75
CA LYS A 3 57.75 -12.49 -5.31
C LYS A 3 56.34 -13.02 -5.00
N GLY A 4 55.57 -12.27 -4.22
CA GLY A 4 54.17 -12.59 -3.94
C GLY A 4 53.36 -12.63 -5.25
N LEU A 5 52.32 -13.47 -5.28
CA LEU A 5 51.44 -13.59 -6.45
C LEU A 5 50.88 -12.20 -6.81
N PRO A 6 50.98 -11.77 -8.08
CA PRO A 6 50.45 -10.47 -8.48
C PRO A 6 48.93 -10.45 -8.36
N ALA A 7 48.38 -9.41 -7.73
CA ALA A 7 46.96 -9.22 -7.44
C ALA A 7 46.04 -9.41 -8.66
N LYS A 8 46.56 -9.27 -9.88
CA LYS A 8 45.87 -9.56 -11.15
C LYS A 8 45.26 -10.97 -11.20
N PHE A 9 45.84 -11.96 -10.53
CA PHE A 9 45.29 -13.34 -10.47
C PHE A 9 44.07 -13.48 -9.54
N LEU A 10 43.83 -12.53 -8.62
CA LEU A 10 42.64 -12.50 -7.75
C LEU A 10 41.47 -11.73 -8.38
N PHE A 11 41.73 -10.85 -9.35
CA PHE A 11 40.69 -10.09 -10.04
C PHE A 11 39.84 -10.95 -10.99
N ILE A 12 40.41 -11.99 -11.61
CA ILE A 12 39.66 -12.85 -12.54
C ILE A 12 38.65 -13.72 -11.77
N PRO A 13 39.01 -14.44 -10.68
CA PRO A 13 38.04 -15.14 -9.85
C PRO A 13 37.03 -14.20 -9.20
N GLY A 14 37.48 -13.03 -8.69
CA GLY A 14 36.59 -12.05 -8.06
C GLY A 14 35.58 -11.43 -9.03
N GLY A 15 35.99 -11.14 -10.28
CA GLY A 15 35.10 -10.66 -11.34
C GLY A 15 34.13 -11.74 -11.81
N ILE A 16 34.55 -13.00 -11.88
CA ILE A 16 33.67 -14.14 -12.20
C ILE A 16 32.67 -14.37 -11.06
N ILE A 17 33.09 -14.30 -9.80
CA ILE A 17 32.17 -14.40 -8.65
C ILE A 17 31.18 -13.23 -8.64
N PHE A 18 31.63 -12.00 -8.89
CA PHE A 18 30.76 -10.84 -9.01
C PHE A 18 29.77 -10.98 -10.16
N LEU A 19 30.22 -11.43 -11.34
CA LEU A 19 29.35 -11.70 -12.48
C LEU A 19 28.36 -12.84 -12.18
N ILE A 20 28.80 -13.93 -11.54
CA ILE A 20 27.91 -15.02 -11.13
C ILE A 20 26.88 -14.50 -10.14
N ILE A 21 27.27 -13.73 -9.12
CA ILE A 21 26.36 -13.12 -8.14
C ILE A 21 25.38 -12.17 -8.84
N VAL A 22 25.85 -11.31 -9.74
CA VAL A 22 24.99 -10.44 -10.55
C VAL A 22 24.07 -11.27 -11.45
N TRP A 23 24.50 -12.41 -11.98
CA TRP A 23 23.68 -13.22 -12.90
C TRP A 23 22.77 -14.23 -12.19
N THR A 24 23.12 -14.71 -10.99
CA THR A 24 22.26 -15.57 -10.17
C THR A 24 21.28 -14.77 -9.34
N ILE A 25 21.59 -13.51 -9.01
CA ILE A 25 20.71 -12.64 -8.23
C ILE A 25 19.92 -11.65 -9.13
N SER A 26 20.47 -11.13 -10.24
CA SER A 26 19.77 -10.07 -11.02
C SER A 26 18.62 -10.48 -11.96
N PRO A 27 18.35 -11.75 -12.35
CA PRO A 27 17.15 -12.04 -13.13
C PRO A 27 15.90 -12.31 -12.27
N GLN A 28 16.02 -12.40 -10.94
CA GLN A 28 14.87 -12.67 -10.05
C GLN A 28 14.12 -11.41 -9.61
N PHE A 29 14.49 -10.21 -10.08
CA PHE A 29 14.00 -8.93 -9.55
C PHE A 29 13.21 -8.05 -10.52
N LEU A 30 12.93 -8.50 -11.74
CA LEU A 30 11.98 -7.80 -12.62
C LEU A 30 10.83 -8.75 -12.91
N PRO A 31 9.63 -8.51 -12.34
CA PRO A 31 8.47 -9.31 -12.66
C PRO A 31 8.26 -9.32 -14.17
N ASN A 32 7.98 -10.50 -14.71
CA ASN A 32 7.58 -10.66 -16.11
C ASN A 32 6.24 -9.92 -16.32
N GLU A 33 5.99 -9.34 -17.50
CA GLU A 33 4.68 -8.74 -17.86
C GLU A 33 3.47 -9.65 -17.53
N ALA A 34 3.67 -10.97 -17.59
CA ALA A 34 2.70 -11.98 -17.20
C ALA A 34 2.41 -12.02 -15.68
N GLU A 35 3.39 -11.73 -14.83
CA GLU A 35 3.19 -11.67 -13.37
C GLU A 35 2.33 -10.46 -12.99
N TYR A 36 2.57 -9.29 -13.58
CA TYR A 36 1.72 -8.10 -13.36
C TYR A 36 0.26 -8.33 -13.78
N LYS A 37 0.05 -9.02 -14.91
CA LYS A 37 -1.30 -9.30 -15.45
C LYS A 37 -2.05 -10.36 -14.65
N LYS A 38 -1.33 -11.30 -14.02
CA LYS A 38 -1.94 -12.39 -13.24
C LYS A 38 -2.71 -11.86 -12.03
N ASP A 39 -2.14 -10.90 -11.31
CA ASP A 39 -2.73 -10.42 -10.06
C ASP A 39 -3.94 -9.49 -10.32
N GLN A 40 -3.89 -8.70 -11.39
CA GLN A 40 -5.05 -7.92 -11.85
C GLN A 40 -6.18 -8.83 -12.36
N ALA A 41 -5.85 -9.95 -13.01
CA ALA A 41 -6.84 -10.94 -13.45
C ALA A 41 -7.53 -11.62 -12.27
N TYR A 42 -6.78 -11.96 -11.22
CA TYR A 42 -7.37 -12.53 -10.00
C TYR A 42 -8.31 -11.54 -9.29
N LEU A 43 -7.94 -10.26 -9.18
CA LEU A 43 -8.89 -9.27 -8.66
C LEU A 43 -10.16 -9.20 -9.51
N ALA A 44 -10.03 -9.19 -10.84
CA ALA A 44 -11.18 -9.16 -11.74
C ALA A 44 -12.09 -10.38 -11.59
N GLU A 45 -11.51 -11.57 -11.35
CA GLU A 45 -12.22 -12.80 -11.02
C GLU A 45 -13.00 -12.67 -9.70
N VAL A 46 -12.34 -12.23 -8.63
CA VAL A 46 -12.96 -11.99 -7.32
C VAL A 46 -14.07 -10.94 -7.39
N MET A 47 -13.88 -9.92 -8.22
CA MET A 47 -14.88 -8.88 -8.48
C MET A 47 -16.00 -9.32 -9.43
N ASN A 48 -15.93 -10.52 -9.99
CA ASN A 48 -16.86 -11.04 -11.00
C ASN A 48 -17.08 -10.05 -12.17
N GLY A 49 -15.99 -9.48 -12.68
CA GLY A 49 -16.01 -8.59 -13.85
C GLY A 49 -16.52 -7.15 -13.61
N LYS A 50 -16.70 -6.72 -12.35
CA LYS A 50 -17.19 -5.36 -12.04
C LYS A 50 -16.19 -4.23 -12.30
N LEU A 51 -14.93 -4.54 -12.57
CA LEU A 51 -13.89 -3.52 -12.79
C LEU A 51 -13.97 -3.02 -14.25
N PRO A 52 -14.17 -1.72 -14.50
CA PRO A 52 -14.26 -1.22 -15.86
C PRO A 52 -12.90 -1.24 -16.57
N GLU A 53 -12.91 -1.45 -17.88
CA GLU A 53 -11.69 -1.42 -18.69
C GLU A 53 -11.02 -0.04 -18.68
N THR A 54 -11.82 1.03 -18.64
CA THR A 54 -11.38 2.42 -18.57
C THR A 54 -12.07 3.15 -17.40
N PRO A 55 -11.37 4.05 -16.68
CA PRO A 55 -12.02 4.85 -15.66
C PRO A 55 -13.06 5.80 -16.26
N SER A 56 -14.07 6.13 -15.47
CA SER A 56 -15.02 7.20 -15.79
C SER A 56 -14.31 8.55 -15.88
N PRO A 57 -14.84 9.56 -16.60
CA PRO A 57 -14.19 10.87 -16.71
C PRO A 57 -14.01 11.59 -15.37
N GLU A 58 -14.96 11.41 -14.46
CA GLU A 58 -14.97 12.00 -13.12
C GLU A 58 -15.76 11.11 -12.16
N VAL A 59 -15.26 10.99 -10.92
CA VAL A 59 -15.93 10.25 -9.84
C VAL A 59 -15.67 11.00 -8.53
N LYS A 60 -16.71 11.12 -7.69
CA LYS A 60 -16.57 11.54 -6.29
C LYS A 60 -17.53 10.76 -5.42
N LEU A 61 -16.98 9.96 -4.50
CA LEU A 61 -17.74 9.12 -3.59
C LEU A 61 -17.95 9.86 -2.24
N PRO A 62 -19.13 9.75 -1.61
CA PRO A 62 -19.47 10.46 -0.38
C PRO A 62 -18.88 9.77 0.87
N VAL A 63 -17.58 9.47 0.85
CA VAL A 63 -16.88 8.84 1.96
C VAL A 63 -16.68 9.89 3.07
N LYS A 64 -17.05 9.55 4.30
CA LYS A 64 -16.82 10.44 5.46
C LYS A 64 -15.36 10.40 5.88
N GLY A 65 -14.83 11.54 6.35
CA GLY A 65 -13.57 11.58 7.06
C GLY A 65 -13.78 11.31 8.55
N TYR A 66 -12.94 10.46 9.14
CA TYR A 66 -12.89 10.24 10.59
C TYR A 66 -11.59 10.83 11.16
N ILE A 67 -11.66 11.22 12.44
CA ILE A 67 -10.54 11.89 13.12
C ILE A 67 -10.45 11.33 14.54
N ILE A 68 -9.40 10.54 14.80
CA ILE A 68 -9.04 10.18 16.17
C ILE A 68 -8.21 11.30 16.79
N ALA A 69 -8.79 12.02 17.74
CA ALA A 69 -8.08 13.04 18.50
C ALA A 69 -6.95 12.41 19.34
N GLY A 70 -5.73 12.95 19.23
CA GLY A 70 -4.62 12.68 20.16
C GLY A 70 -3.71 11.48 19.85
N GLY A 71 -3.92 10.72 18.77
CA GLY A 71 -3.12 9.50 18.49
C GLY A 71 -2.16 9.61 17.31
N ALA A 72 -0.88 9.95 17.50
CA ALA A 72 0.10 9.96 16.39
C ALA A 72 0.08 8.64 15.58
N GLY A 73 0.14 8.73 14.25
CA GLY A 73 0.20 7.58 13.33
C GLY A 73 -1.13 6.85 13.10
N THR A 74 -2.29 7.49 13.30
CA THR A 74 -3.63 6.86 13.07
C THR A 74 -4.13 7.02 11.65
N CYS A 75 -3.41 7.72 10.77
CA CYS A 75 -3.89 8.13 9.45
C CYS A 75 -4.53 7.00 8.63
N MET A 76 -3.97 5.78 8.68
CA MET A 76 -4.54 4.62 8.00
C MET A 76 -5.85 4.13 8.64
N VAL A 77 -5.96 4.20 9.97
CA VAL A 77 -7.19 3.84 10.72
C VAL A 77 -8.30 4.85 10.43
N ASP A 78 -7.97 6.14 10.42
CA ASP A 78 -8.89 7.23 10.09
C ASP A 78 -9.45 7.05 8.67
N ALA A 79 -8.58 6.75 7.70
CA ALA A 79 -8.95 6.44 6.31
C ALA A 79 -9.85 5.20 6.23
N ALA A 80 -9.47 4.12 6.92
CA ALA A 80 -10.18 2.85 6.91
C ALA A 80 -11.57 2.94 7.54
N ALA A 81 -11.74 3.66 8.65
CA ALA A 81 -13.03 3.87 9.27
C ALA A 81 -14.01 4.63 8.35
N GLY A 82 -13.49 5.61 7.60
CA GLY A 82 -14.24 6.32 6.55
C GLY A 82 -14.79 5.39 5.49
N ILE A 83 -13.94 4.48 5.02
CA ILE A 83 -14.28 3.46 4.03
C ILE A 83 -15.28 2.45 4.60
N ALA A 84 -15.07 1.99 5.83
CA ALA A 84 -15.97 1.05 6.49
C ALA A 84 -17.38 1.65 6.63
N ASN A 85 -17.52 2.90 7.10
CA ASN A 85 -18.84 3.54 7.18
C ASN A 85 -19.49 3.78 5.80
N PHE A 86 -18.69 3.93 4.74
CA PHE A 86 -19.23 4.08 3.38
C PHE A 86 -19.88 2.79 2.87
N TYR A 87 -19.26 1.63 3.11
CA TYR A 87 -19.81 0.34 2.68
C TYR A 87 -20.80 -0.27 3.67
N GLU A 88 -20.58 -0.04 4.96
CA GLU A 88 -21.36 -0.57 6.07
C GLU A 88 -21.86 0.62 6.92
N PRO A 89 -22.94 1.32 6.51
CA PRO A 89 -23.40 2.54 7.18
C PRO A 89 -23.78 2.35 8.65
N ASP A 90 -24.14 1.13 9.03
CA ASP A 90 -24.51 0.72 10.39
C ASP A 90 -23.29 0.50 11.30
N ILE A 91 -22.08 0.44 10.72
CA ILE A 91 -20.83 0.32 11.48
C ILE A 91 -20.35 1.73 11.83
N ASP A 92 -20.44 2.05 13.12
CA ASP A 92 -19.83 3.24 13.68
C ASP A 92 -18.32 3.06 13.90
N PHE A 93 -17.66 4.15 14.29
CA PHE A 93 -16.22 4.18 14.46
C PHE A 93 -15.75 3.21 15.55
N ASP A 94 -16.42 3.16 16.70
CA ASP A 94 -16.01 2.32 17.84
C ASP A 94 -16.17 0.83 17.52
N THR A 95 -17.24 0.48 16.80
CA THR A 95 -17.49 -0.86 16.28
C THR A 95 -16.39 -1.26 15.30
N PHE A 96 -16.02 -0.38 14.36
CA PHE A 96 -14.90 -0.61 13.45
C PHE A 96 -13.59 -0.92 14.21
N ILE A 97 -13.26 -0.11 15.23
CA ILE A 97 -12.07 -0.31 16.06
C ILE A 97 -12.10 -1.65 16.80
N PHE A 98 -13.27 -2.08 17.28
CA PHE A 98 -13.43 -3.38 17.92
C PHE A 98 -13.07 -4.53 16.95
N TYR A 99 -13.58 -4.49 15.72
CA TYR A 99 -13.26 -5.49 14.68
C TYR A 99 -11.81 -5.44 14.20
N ALA A 100 -11.18 -4.27 14.30
CA ALA A 100 -9.77 -4.07 13.97
C ALA A 100 -8.80 -4.50 15.08
N ASN A 101 -9.29 -5.11 16.17
CA ASN A 101 -8.52 -5.44 17.37
C ASN A 101 -7.95 -4.19 18.07
N PRO A 102 -8.70 -3.63 19.04
CA PRO A 102 -8.37 -2.35 19.67
C PRO A 102 -7.01 -2.40 20.38
N THR A 103 -6.59 -3.57 20.88
CA THR A 103 -5.30 -3.74 21.54
C THR A 103 -4.13 -3.50 20.60
N LEU A 104 -4.22 -3.89 19.33
CA LEU A 104 -3.18 -3.61 18.33
C LEU A 104 -3.19 -2.13 17.90
N ILE A 105 -4.37 -1.51 17.80
CA ILE A 105 -4.48 -0.08 17.48
C ILE A 105 -3.92 0.79 18.62
N MET A 106 -4.13 0.37 19.87
CA MET A 106 -3.62 1.04 21.08
C MET A 106 -2.16 0.68 21.40
N ALA A 107 -1.63 -0.44 20.88
CA ALA A 107 -0.24 -0.88 21.06
C ALA A 107 0.80 0.01 20.37
N LYS A 108 0.37 1.09 19.70
CA LYS A 108 1.23 2.17 19.22
C LYS A 108 2.15 2.71 20.30
N ARG A 109 3.35 2.12 20.44
CA ARG A 109 4.61 2.77 20.85
C ARG A 109 5.70 1.81 21.30
N ASP A 110 5.42 0.54 21.56
CA ASP A 110 6.53 -0.39 21.79
C ASP A 110 7.08 -0.86 20.46
N LYS A 111 8.40 -0.83 20.34
CA LYS A 111 9.23 -1.13 19.15
C LYS A 111 9.00 -2.53 18.53
N ASN A 112 7.97 -3.24 18.98
CA ASN A 112 7.58 -4.58 18.56
C ASN A 112 6.59 -4.60 17.38
N GLU A 113 5.81 -3.54 17.13
CA GLU A 113 5.00 -3.47 15.90
C GLU A 113 5.79 -2.88 14.74
N ARG A 114 6.66 -3.72 14.18
CA ARG A 114 7.49 -3.41 12.99
C ARG A 114 6.66 -3.13 11.71
N TYR A 115 5.31 -3.18 11.75
CA TYR A 115 4.44 -3.19 10.57
C TYR A 115 3.25 -2.19 10.59
N GLY A 116 3.12 -1.34 11.62
CA GLY A 116 2.07 -0.32 11.69
C GLY A 116 0.63 -0.86 11.71
N PRO A 117 -0.39 0.03 11.70
CA PRO A 117 -1.80 -0.37 11.88
C PRO A 117 -2.41 -1.13 10.68
N GLY A 118 -1.65 -1.36 9.59
CA GLY A 118 -2.20 -1.95 8.36
C GLY A 118 -2.76 -3.36 8.53
N LEU A 119 -2.18 -4.16 9.42
CA LEU A 119 -2.64 -5.54 9.70
C LEU A 119 -3.99 -5.56 10.40
N SER A 120 -4.14 -4.70 11.41
CA SER A 120 -5.38 -4.50 12.17
C SER A 120 -6.54 -4.10 11.27
N ILE A 121 -6.27 -3.24 10.28
CA ILE A 121 -7.27 -2.77 9.32
C ILE A 121 -7.69 -3.89 8.36
N MET A 122 -6.74 -4.64 7.81
CA MET A 122 -7.05 -5.79 6.94
C MET A 122 -7.94 -6.81 7.65
N ARG A 123 -7.66 -7.07 8.93
CA ARG A 123 -8.47 -7.95 9.77
C ARG A 123 -9.89 -7.43 9.97
N ALA A 124 -10.07 -6.12 10.19
CA ALA A 124 -11.41 -5.53 10.33
C ALA A 124 -12.28 -5.80 9.09
N PHE A 125 -11.76 -5.48 7.91
CA PHE A 125 -12.46 -5.70 6.64
C PHE A 125 -12.74 -7.19 6.38
N LYS A 126 -11.80 -8.08 6.72
CA LYS A 126 -12.01 -9.53 6.65
C LYS A 126 -13.15 -10.00 7.56
N ASN A 127 -13.26 -9.45 8.76
CA ASN A 127 -14.37 -9.76 9.68
C ASN A 127 -15.73 -9.28 9.16
N PHE A 128 -15.76 -8.25 8.31
CA PHE A 128 -16.97 -7.81 7.58
C PHE A 128 -17.24 -8.63 6.32
N GLY A 129 -16.37 -9.58 5.97
CA GLY A 129 -16.51 -10.42 4.76
C GLY A 129 -15.84 -9.88 3.51
N TYR A 130 -15.03 -8.82 3.60
CA TYR A 130 -14.24 -8.30 2.47
C TYR A 130 -12.91 -9.06 2.31
N ILE A 131 -12.38 -9.04 1.09
CA ILE A 131 -11.07 -9.60 0.77
C ILE A 131 -10.08 -8.44 0.62
N PRO A 132 -9.07 -8.31 1.52
CA PRO A 132 -8.09 -7.24 1.41
C PRO A 132 -7.08 -7.52 0.29
N PHE A 133 -6.84 -6.51 -0.54
CA PHE A 133 -5.77 -6.47 -1.53
C PHE A 133 -4.72 -5.42 -1.15
N ARG A 134 -3.48 -5.66 -1.54
CA ARG A 134 -2.38 -4.70 -1.34
C ARG A 134 -1.75 -4.35 -2.68
N GLY A 135 -1.63 -3.07 -2.98
CA GLY A 135 -0.83 -2.56 -4.09
C GLY A 135 0.64 -2.44 -3.72
N ALA A 136 1.54 -2.74 -4.66
CA ALA A 136 2.96 -2.46 -4.51
C ALA A 136 3.63 -2.19 -5.86
N THR A 137 4.50 -1.17 -5.91
CA THR A 137 5.43 -0.93 -7.03
C THR A 137 6.76 -1.67 -6.86
N THR A 138 6.92 -2.44 -5.77
CA THR A 138 8.10 -3.27 -5.50
C THR A 138 7.69 -4.72 -5.21
N PRO A 139 8.38 -5.73 -5.77
CA PRO A 139 8.00 -7.15 -5.69
C PRO A 139 8.25 -7.81 -4.32
N ILE A 140 8.36 -7.02 -3.25
CA ILE A 140 8.70 -7.54 -1.92
C ILE A 140 7.42 -7.98 -1.22
N HIS A 141 7.17 -9.28 -1.23
CA HIS A 141 6.13 -9.87 -0.38
C HIS A 141 6.39 -9.52 1.09
N PRO A 142 5.38 -9.07 1.83
CA PRO A 142 5.55 -8.92 3.26
C PRO A 142 5.79 -10.29 3.91
N PRO A 143 6.53 -10.35 5.02
CA PRO A 143 6.78 -11.61 5.72
C PRO A 143 5.46 -12.24 6.17
N GLN A 144 5.17 -13.45 5.70
CA GLN A 144 3.91 -14.16 5.95
C GLN A 144 3.68 -14.50 7.43
N ASN A 145 4.76 -14.65 8.18
CA ASN A 145 4.74 -14.84 9.64
C ASN A 145 4.22 -13.62 10.40
N ILE A 146 4.02 -12.48 9.72
CA ILE A 146 3.64 -11.21 10.34
C ILE A 146 2.31 -10.70 9.76
N VAL A 147 1.97 -11.08 8.53
CA VAL A 147 0.73 -10.71 7.84
C VAL A 147 -0.19 -11.92 7.71
N ALA A 148 -0.50 -12.59 8.83
CA ALA A 148 -1.25 -13.85 8.85
C ALA A 148 -2.66 -13.75 8.23
N ASP A 149 -3.21 -12.53 8.12
CA ASP A 149 -4.53 -12.27 7.55
C ASP A 149 -4.52 -11.89 6.06
N PHE A 150 -3.35 -11.84 5.41
CA PHE A 150 -3.20 -11.53 3.98
C PHE A 150 -2.80 -12.76 3.19
N GLU A 151 -3.57 -13.08 2.16
CA GLU A 151 -3.21 -14.15 1.23
C GLU A 151 -2.16 -13.62 0.23
N PRO A 152 -1.04 -14.34 0.00
CA PRO A 152 0.01 -13.90 -0.92
C PRO A 152 -0.48 -13.52 -2.32
N GLN A 153 -1.55 -14.16 -2.79
CA GLN A 153 -2.20 -13.95 -4.09
C GLN A 153 -2.98 -12.63 -4.20
N ASN A 154 -3.22 -11.94 -3.08
CA ASN A 154 -3.94 -10.66 -3.06
C ASN A 154 -2.98 -9.46 -3.20
N LEU A 155 -1.73 -9.70 -3.58
CA LEU A 155 -0.74 -8.66 -3.85
C LEU A 155 -0.83 -8.28 -5.32
N ILE A 156 -1.06 -7.00 -5.58
CA ILE A 156 -1.16 -6.45 -6.94
C ILE A 156 0.10 -5.64 -7.20
N TYR A 157 0.91 -6.12 -8.14
CA TYR A 157 2.10 -5.41 -8.56
C TYR A 157 1.79 -4.41 -9.68
N PHE A 158 2.38 -3.22 -9.56
CA PHE A 158 2.33 -2.18 -10.59
C PHE A 158 3.73 -1.91 -11.13
N LYS A 159 3.83 -1.68 -12.44
CA LYS A 159 5.10 -1.35 -13.09
C LYS A 159 5.60 0.03 -12.68
N ASP A 160 4.68 0.99 -12.52
CA ASP A 160 4.96 2.35 -12.12
C ASP A 160 3.76 3.01 -11.43
N VAL A 161 3.98 4.21 -10.89
CA VAL A 161 2.97 4.99 -10.17
C VAL A 161 1.81 5.43 -11.08
N LYS A 162 2.04 5.58 -12.39
CA LYS A 162 0.98 5.96 -13.34
C LYS A 162 -0.01 4.82 -13.53
N GLU A 163 0.50 3.59 -13.62
CA GLU A 163 -0.33 2.38 -13.67
C GLU A 163 -1.13 2.20 -12.38
N GLU A 164 -0.49 2.36 -11.21
CA GLU A 164 -1.15 2.33 -9.90
C GLU A 164 -2.28 3.36 -9.81
N LEU A 165 -2.03 4.61 -10.22
CA LEU A 165 -3.04 5.66 -10.22
C LEU A 165 -4.18 5.36 -11.19
N LEU A 166 -3.86 4.87 -12.40
CA LEU A 166 -4.88 4.48 -13.38
C LEU A 166 -5.78 3.38 -12.80
N PHE A 167 -5.19 2.40 -12.13
CA PHE A 167 -5.90 1.32 -11.48
C PHE A 167 -6.79 1.82 -10.33
N ALA A 168 -6.27 2.70 -9.47
CA ALA A 168 -7.05 3.33 -8.40
C ALA A 168 -8.29 4.09 -8.94
N LYS A 169 -8.17 4.74 -10.11
CA LYS A 169 -9.32 5.38 -10.78
C LYS A 169 -10.35 4.38 -11.30
N LYS A 170 -9.92 3.21 -11.79
CA LYS A 170 -10.84 2.11 -12.18
C LYS A 170 -11.59 1.57 -10.97
N LEU A 171 -10.89 1.37 -9.84
CA LEU A 171 -11.52 0.96 -8.59
C LEU A 171 -12.60 1.95 -8.18
N LEU A 172 -12.30 3.25 -8.18
CA LEU A 172 -13.28 4.29 -7.84
C LEU A 172 -14.47 4.33 -8.79
N SER A 173 -14.23 4.14 -10.08
CA SER A 173 -15.31 4.03 -11.07
C SER A 173 -16.23 2.83 -10.82
N ALA A 174 -15.71 1.78 -10.18
CA ALA A 174 -16.49 0.62 -9.73
C ALA A 174 -17.10 0.80 -8.33
N GLY A 175 -16.98 1.98 -7.73
CA GLY A 175 -17.44 2.25 -6.36
C GLY A 175 -16.52 1.71 -5.26
N ILE A 176 -15.29 1.31 -5.62
CA ILE A 176 -14.28 0.81 -4.67
C ILE A 176 -13.32 1.93 -4.27
N VAL A 177 -13.30 2.26 -2.98
CA VAL A 177 -12.45 3.29 -2.37
C VAL A 177 -11.12 2.67 -1.90
N PRO A 178 -9.96 3.00 -2.52
CA PRO A 178 -8.68 2.52 -2.04
C PRO A 178 -8.08 3.44 -0.95
N ILE A 179 -7.30 2.85 -0.06
CA ILE A 179 -6.36 3.57 0.81
C ILE A 179 -5.05 3.72 0.04
N VAL A 180 -4.55 4.95 -0.09
CA VAL A 180 -3.30 5.28 -0.78
C VAL A 180 -2.26 5.79 0.20
N GLY A 181 -1.00 5.42 -0.04
CA GLY A 181 0.16 6.01 0.62
C GLY A 181 0.54 7.32 -0.08
N LEU A 182 0.74 8.38 0.68
CA LEU A 182 1.25 9.66 0.21
C LEU A 182 2.75 9.68 0.48
N GLN A 183 3.55 9.65 -0.58
CA GLN A 183 5.00 9.74 -0.45
C GLN A 183 5.36 11.19 -0.08
N HIS A 184 6.12 11.36 1.01
CA HIS A 184 6.66 12.68 1.36
C HIS A 184 7.88 13.00 0.49
N ASP A 185 8.14 14.29 0.36
CA ASP A 185 9.36 14.82 -0.23
C ASP A 185 10.57 14.14 0.45
N PRO A 186 11.50 13.53 -0.31
CA PRO A 186 12.69 12.87 0.24
C PRO A 186 13.61 13.82 1.03
N PHE A 187 13.37 15.14 0.97
CA PHE A 187 14.13 16.16 1.70
C PHE A 187 13.50 16.60 3.03
N GLU A 188 12.35 16.05 3.43
CA GLU A 188 11.76 16.29 4.75
C GLU A 188 11.91 15.07 5.66
N ASP A 189 12.60 15.26 6.79
CA ASP A 189 12.83 14.27 7.85
C ASP A 189 11.54 13.94 8.63
N ILE A 190 10.52 13.43 7.94
CA ILE A 190 9.33 12.87 8.57
C ILE A 190 9.49 11.36 8.56
N GLU A 191 9.86 10.81 9.73
CA GLU A 191 9.88 9.37 10.00
C GLU A 191 8.44 8.80 9.98
N GLY A 192 7.85 8.63 8.79
CA GLY A 192 6.56 7.96 8.66
C GLY A 192 5.87 8.18 7.33
N GLY A 193 5.33 7.12 6.73
CA GLY A 193 4.42 7.22 5.59
C GLY A 193 3.05 7.77 6.01
N VAL A 194 2.49 8.68 5.23
CA VAL A 194 1.11 9.16 5.42
C VAL A 194 0.17 8.35 4.54
N PHE A 195 -1.01 8.02 5.08
CA PHE A 195 -2.06 7.29 4.36
C PHE A 195 -3.35 8.09 4.34
N SER A 196 -4.13 7.94 3.26
CA SER A 196 -5.41 8.62 3.05
C SER A 196 -6.34 7.76 2.18
N SER A 197 -7.65 7.96 2.31
CA SER A 197 -8.61 7.41 1.33
C SER A 197 -8.60 8.27 0.08
N LEU A 198 -8.48 7.66 -1.10
CA LEU A 198 -8.73 8.31 -2.38
C LEU A 198 -10.23 8.24 -2.64
N VAL A 199 -10.93 9.38 -2.61
CA VAL A 199 -12.41 9.43 -2.63
C VAL A 199 -12.96 9.95 -3.95
N GLY A 200 -12.10 10.39 -4.86
CA GLY A 200 -12.52 10.78 -6.19
C GLY A 200 -11.39 11.34 -7.02
N TYR A 201 -11.71 11.67 -8.26
CA TYR A 201 -10.81 12.31 -9.21
C TYR A 201 -11.59 12.99 -10.34
N ASN A 202 -10.93 13.92 -11.02
CA ASN A 202 -11.38 14.51 -12.27
C ASN A 202 -10.16 14.84 -13.16
N LYS A 203 -10.37 15.65 -14.20
CA LYS A 203 -9.29 16.13 -15.08
C LYS A 203 -8.23 16.99 -14.38
N ASP A 204 -8.56 17.62 -13.26
CA ASP A 204 -7.70 18.57 -12.56
C ASP A 204 -6.89 17.91 -11.42
N GLY A 205 -7.27 16.70 -11.00
CA GLY A 205 -6.52 15.95 -10.00
C GLY A 205 -7.35 14.90 -9.27
N VAL A 206 -6.94 14.64 -8.02
CA VAL A 206 -7.56 13.68 -7.12
C VAL A 206 -8.11 14.34 -5.87
N TRP A 207 -9.15 13.75 -5.29
CA TRP A 207 -9.68 14.13 -3.98
C TRP A 207 -9.31 13.06 -2.95
N LEU A 208 -8.76 13.51 -1.83
CA LEU A 208 -8.28 12.68 -0.73
C LEU A 208 -9.03 13.07 0.55
N ASN A 209 -9.44 12.09 1.35
CA ASN A 209 -9.90 12.31 2.73
C ASN A 209 -8.70 12.22 3.67
N ILE A 210 -8.07 13.36 3.93
CA ILE A 210 -6.84 13.45 4.70
C ILE A 210 -7.20 13.67 6.18
N SER A 211 -6.61 12.86 7.07
CA SER A 211 -6.75 13.10 8.52
C SER A 211 -6.03 14.41 8.90
N PRO A 212 -6.52 15.21 9.86
CA PRO A 212 -5.83 16.41 10.34
C PRO A 212 -4.41 16.14 10.86
N GLN A 213 -4.09 14.90 11.26
CA GLN A 213 -2.70 14.53 11.56
C GLN A 213 -1.85 14.47 10.31
N SER A 214 -2.35 13.84 9.24
CA SER A 214 -1.71 13.84 7.93
C SER A 214 -1.53 15.28 7.39
N GLU A 215 -2.50 16.17 7.61
CA GLU A 215 -2.37 17.60 7.30
C GLU A 215 -1.36 18.32 8.20
N ARG A 216 -1.24 17.96 9.48
CA ARG A 216 -0.24 18.53 10.40
C ARG A 216 1.20 18.22 9.97
N TYR A 217 1.42 17.08 9.35
CA TYR A 217 2.73 16.67 8.80
C TYR A 217 2.95 17.13 7.35
N ALA A 218 1.93 17.65 6.65
CA ALA A 218 2.06 18.20 5.30
C ALA A 218 1.04 19.32 5.00
N PRO A 219 1.02 20.43 5.76
CA PRO A 219 0.01 21.46 5.60
C PRO A 219 0.18 22.17 4.25
N GLY A 220 -0.88 22.24 3.45
CA GLY A 220 -0.90 22.95 2.18
C GLY A 220 -0.14 22.27 1.03
N LYS A 221 0.30 21.01 1.19
CA LYS A 221 0.96 20.29 0.09
C LYS A 221 -0.07 19.84 -0.96
N LYS A 222 0.25 20.09 -2.23
CA LYS A 222 -0.37 19.40 -3.36
C LYS A 222 0.21 17.98 -3.38
N TYR A 223 -0.62 16.99 -3.14
CA TYR A 223 -0.24 15.58 -3.24
C TYR A 223 -0.23 15.22 -4.72
N TYR A 224 0.98 15.04 -5.27
CA TYR A 224 1.16 14.52 -6.61
C TYR A 224 1.21 13.00 -6.50
N CYS A 225 0.25 12.33 -7.13
CA CYS A 225 0.40 10.91 -7.48
C CYS A 225 1.33 10.81 -8.69
#